data_AF-A0A914R8K1-F1
#
_entry.id   AF-A0A914R8K1-F1
#
_cell.length_a   1.000
_cell.length_b   1.000
_cell.length_c   1.000
_cell.angle_alpha   90.00
_cell.angle_beta   90.00
_cell.angle_gamma   90.00
#
_symmetry.space_group_name_H-M   'P 1'
#
loop_
_entity.id
_entity.type
_entity.pdbx_description
1 polymer ?
#
loop_
_entity_poly.entity_id
_entity_poly.type
_entity_poly.pdbx_seq_one_letter_code
_entity_poly.pdbx_strand_id
1 'polypeptide(L)'
;SLRVLKGETASRTSFQRSAKGNVSIQETAPDGRYVVLENTHRSKEEAIGEWKLKRKIDGKREIVYTLPRDFILRPGKSVKIWARGQGGIHSPPEQLVFDLEDTFGSGSNVQTILFNREGEVKMRILQ
;
A
#
# COMPACT_ATOMS: atom_id res chain seq x y z
N SER A 1 15.72 -25.01 37.82
CA SER A 1 14.62 -25.52 36.97
C SER A 1 14.02 -24.37 36.16
N LEU A 2 14.48 -24.18 34.92
CA LEU A 2 13.94 -23.15 34.02
C LEU A 2 12.76 -23.74 33.25
N ARG A 3 11.57 -23.22 33.50
CA ARG A 3 10.34 -23.53 32.76
C ARG A 3 10.46 -22.92 31.36
N VAL A 4 10.38 -23.75 30.32
CA VAL A 4 10.16 -23.30 28.95
C VAL A 4 8.69 -22.89 28.84
N LEU A 5 8.42 -21.59 28.75
CA LEU A 5 7.11 -21.09 28.36
C LEU A 5 7.01 -21.17 26.84
N LYS A 6 6.11 -22.04 26.38
CA LYS A 6 5.69 -22.22 24.99
C LYS A 6 4.98 -20.93 24.54
N GLY A 7 5.72 -20.03 23.91
CA GLY A 7 5.17 -18.85 23.23
C GLY A 7 4.63 -19.24 21.86
N GLU A 8 3.38 -18.86 21.62
CA GLU A 8 2.62 -19.09 20.40
C GLU A 8 3.43 -18.75 19.15
N THR A 9 3.32 -19.58 18.12
CA THR A 9 3.85 -19.30 16.78
C THR A 9 3.13 -18.09 16.19
N ALA A 10 3.61 -16.89 16.52
CA ALA A 10 3.47 -15.75 15.62
C ALA A 10 4.13 -16.17 14.32
N SER A 11 3.33 -16.42 13.28
CA SER A 11 3.85 -16.59 11.93
C SER A 11 4.75 -15.38 11.66
N ARG A 12 6.06 -15.61 11.63
CA ARG A 12 7.06 -14.58 11.29
C ARG A 12 6.84 -14.23 9.83
N THR A 13 5.87 -13.37 9.54
CA THR A 13 5.73 -12.71 8.24
C THR A 13 6.96 -11.84 8.10
N SER A 14 7.93 -12.30 7.31
CA SER A 14 9.17 -11.56 7.09
C SER A 14 8.88 -10.40 6.15
N PHE A 15 8.82 -9.18 6.68
CA PHE A 15 8.61 -8.00 5.85
C PHE A 15 9.94 -7.51 5.26
N GLN A 16 10.11 -7.62 3.95
CA GLN A 16 11.22 -6.96 3.26
C GLN A 16 10.72 -5.66 2.62
N ARG A 17 11.34 -4.53 2.97
CA ARG A 17 10.93 -3.20 2.49
C ARG A 17 12.09 -2.48 1.82
N SER A 18 11.80 -1.78 0.73
CA SER A 18 12.73 -0.83 0.11
C SER A 18 11.98 0.43 -0.35
N ALA A 19 12.56 1.59 -0.09
CA ALA A 19 11.96 2.90 -0.37
C ALA A 19 12.95 3.81 -1.09
N LYS A 20 12.43 4.68 -1.97
CA LYS A 20 13.14 5.76 -2.67
C LYS A 20 12.22 6.98 -2.73
N GLY A 21 12.71 8.12 -2.28
CA GLY A 21 11.94 9.37 -2.27
C GLY A 21 11.03 9.50 -1.04
N ASN A 22 10.02 10.36 -1.15
CA ASN A 22 9.24 10.86 -0.01
C ASN A 22 8.01 10.04 0.34
N VAL A 23 7.56 9.16 -0.55
CA VAL A 23 6.27 8.48 -0.42
C VAL A 23 6.49 7.00 -0.14
N SER A 24 5.90 6.53 0.95
CA SER A 24 5.98 5.16 1.42
C SER A 24 4.61 4.48 1.40
N ILE A 25 4.62 3.14 1.44
CA ILE A 25 3.41 2.36 1.72
C ILE A 25 3.36 2.16 3.23
N GLN A 26 2.48 2.92 3.88
CA GLN A 26 2.32 2.92 5.33
C GLN A 26 1.66 1.61 5.79
N GLU A 27 0.56 1.24 5.16
CA GLU A 27 -0.25 0.10 5.56
C GLU A 27 -0.84 -0.63 4.34
N THR A 28 -0.92 -1.95 4.43
CA THR A 28 -1.74 -2.78 3.55
C THR A 28 -2.68 -3.60 4.41
N ALA A 29 -3.99 -3.50 4.17
CA ALA A 29 -4.95 -4.29 4.93
C ALA A 29 -4.70 -5.79 4.66
N PRO A 30 -4.58 -6.64 5.70
CA PRO A 30 -4.32 -8.08 5.52
C PRO A 30 -5.43 -8.81 4.74
N ASP A 31 -6.66 -8.33 4.87
CA ASP A 31 -7.86 -8.80 4.18
C ASP A 31 -8.05 -8.18 2.78
N GLY A 32 -7.12 -7.34 2.34
CA GLY A 32 -7.17 -6.70 1.03
C GLY A 32 -8.16 -5.54 0.91
N ARG A 33 -8.75 -5.04 2.01
CA ARG A 33 -9.74 -3.95 1.92
C ARG A 33 -9.19 -2.60 1.43
N TYR A 34 -7.96 -2.27 1.81
CA TYR A 34 -7.33 -1.00 1.46
C TYR A 34 -5.81 -1.05 1.46
N VAL A 35 -5.21 -0.01 0.90
CA VAL A 35 -3.79 0.32 1.02
C VAL A 35 -3.65 1.80 1.40
N VAL A 36 -2.70 2.13 2.28
CA VAL A 36 -2.42 3.50 2.70
C VAL A 36 -1.04 3.93 2.21
N LEU A 37 -1.00 5.03 1.48
CA LEU A 37 0.24 5.71 1.10
C LEU A 37 0.45 6.92 2.01
N GLU A 38 1.70 7.19 2.38
CA GLU A 38 2.07 8.32 3.22
C GLU A 38 3.25 9.08 2.60
N ASN A 39 3.15 10.40 2.55
CA ASN A 39 4.30 11.25 2.32
C ASN A 39 5.03 11.48 3.66
N THR A 40 6.17 10.81 3.82
CA THR A 40 6.98 10.84 5.04
C THR A 40 7.89 12.07 5.13
N HIS A 41 7.92 12.93 4.11
CA HIS A 41 8.69 14.17 4.15
C HIS A 41 8.00 15.19 5.06
N ARG A 42 8.79 15.95 5.83
CA ARG A 42 8.26 16.87 6.86
C ARG A 42 7.71 18.18 6.31
N SER A 43 8.19 18.63 5.16
CA SER A 43 7.89 19.96 4.62
C SER A 43 7.67 20.04 3.11
N LYS A 44 7.80 18.94 2.38
CA LYS A 44 7.74 18.93 0.90
C LYS A 44 6.57 18.09 0.46
N GLU A 45 5.70 18.67 -0.35
CA GLU A 45 4.63 17.94 -1.01
C GLU A 45 5.18 17.10 -2.16
N GLU A 46 4.50 16.00 -2.46
CA GLU A 46 4.86 15.13 -3.58
C GLU A 46 3.70 15.05 -4.55
N ALA A 47 3.95 15.41 -5.81
CA ALA A 47 3.01 15.17 -6.90
C ALA A 47 3.06 13.69 -7.26
N ILE A 48 2.05 12.93 -6.80
CA ILE A 48 1.92 11.49 -7.03
C ILE A 48 0.83 11.15 -8.04
N GLY A 49 0.39 12.14 -8.82
CA GLY A 49 -0.55 11.93 -9.88
C GLY A 49 -0.05 10.95 -10.93
N GLU A 50 -0.94 10.07 -11.39
CA GLU A 50 -0.63 8.98 -12.34
C GLU A 50 0.39 7.94 -11.85
N TRP A 51 0.82 8.00 -10.58
CA TRP A 51 1.60 6.94 -9.97
C TRP A 51 0.77 5.65 -9.91
N LYS A 52 1.46 4.50 -9.93
CA LYS A 52 0.81 3.18 -9.96
C LYS A 52 1.13 2.38 -8.72
N LEU A 53 0.09 1.93 -8.04
CA LEU A 53 0.16 0.93 -6.98
C LEU A 53 -0.12 -0.44 -7.61
N LYS A 54 0.86 -1.34 -7.58
CA LYS A 54 0.77 -2.70 -8.09
C LYS A 54 0.86 -3.71 -6.96
N ARG A 55 -0.07 -4.66 -6.91
CA ARG A 55 -0.05 -5.77 -5.95
C ARG A 55 -0.04 -7.11 -6.69
N LYS A 56 0.95 -7.94 -6.37
CA LYS A 56 1.10 -9.32 -6.86
C LYS A 56 0.84 -10.28 -5.71
N ILE A 57 -0.02 -11.28 -5.93
CA ILE A 57 -0.49 -12.18 -4.88
C ILE A 57 -0.35 -13.61 -5.35
N ASP A 58 0.44 -14.41 -4.64
CA ASP A 58 0.60 -15.85 -4.86
C ASP A 58 0.87 -16.25 -6.33
N GLY A 59 1.56 -15.41 -7.09
CA GLY A 59 1.84 -15.62 -8.52
C GLY A 59 0.62 -15.56 -9.44
N LYS A 60 -0.52 -15.06 -8.96
CA LYS A 60 -1.78 -14.89 -9.71
C LYS A 60 -1.84 -13.53 -10.42
N ARG A 61 -3.04 -13.16 -10.88
CA ARG A 61 -3.35 -11.85 -11.49
C ARG A 61 -2.80 -10.70 -10.64
N GLU A 62 -2.16 -9.75 -11.31
CA GLU A 62 -1.71 -8.51 -10.70
C GLU A 62 -2.86 -7.50 -10.61
N ILE A 63 -2.99 -6.84 -9.46
CA ILE A 63 -3.92 -5.74 -9.26
C ILE A 63 -3.15 -4.43 -9.43
N VAL A 64 -3.64 -3.52 -10.26
CA VAL A 64 -2.99 -2.23 -10.53
C VAL A 64 -3.99 -1.11 -10.35
N TYR A 65 -3.67 -0.19 -9.44
CA TYR A 65 -4.39 1.06 -9.25
C TYR A 65 -3.52 2.23 -9.72
N THR A 66 -4.11 3.16 -10.48
CA THR A 66 -3.45 4.40 -10.93
C THR A 66 -4.07 5.57 -10.18
N LEU A 67 -3.23 6.40 -9.56
CA LEU A 67 -3.69 7.59 -8.86
C LEU A 67 -4.27 8.64 -9.82
N PRO A 68 -5.26 9.46 -9.38
CA PRO A 68 -5.80 10.55 -10.18
C PRO A 68 -4.70 11.50 -10.70
N ARG A 69 -4.89 12.05 -11.91
CA ARG A 69 -3.83 12.75 -12.66
C ARG A 69 -3.12 13.87 -11.91
N ASP A 70 -3.86 14.68 -11.15
CA ASP A 70 -3.33 15.88 -10.50
C ASP A 70 -3.23 15.70 -8.96
N PHE A 71 -3.03 14.47 -8.51
CA PHE A 71 -2.99 14.15 -7.08
C PHE A 71 -1.69 14.61 -6.40
N ILE A 72 -1.80 15.46 -5.38
CA ILE A 72 -0.68 15.96 -4.58
C ILE A 72 -0.83 15.45 -3.14
N LEU A 73 0.20 14.75 -2.64
CA LEU A 73 0.24 14.28 -1.27
C LEU A 73 1.08 15.24 -0.42
N ARG A 74 0.40 15.96 0.47
CA ARG A 74 1.00 16.97 1.36
C ARG A 74 1.95 16.35 2.39
N PRO A 75 2.89 17.14 2.97
CA PRO A 75 3.86 16.64 3.94
C PRO A 75 3.19 15.99 5.16
N GLY A 76 3.66 14.81 5.57
CA GLY A 76 3.11 14.07 6.70
C GLY A 76 1.64 13.65 6.54
N LYS A 77 1.09 13.72 5.33
CA LYS A 77 -0.28 13.28 5.04
C LYS A 77 -0.29 11.94 4.33
N SER A 78 -1.42 11.26 4.50
CA SER A 78 -1.69 9.97 3.90
C SER A 78 -2.93 10.01 3.02
N VAL A 79 -2.97 9.13 2.02
CA VAL A 79 -4.17 8.79 1.28
C VAL A 79 -4.48 7.31 1.47
N LYS A 80 -5.72 7.00 1.84
CA LYS A 80 -6.22 5.63 1.95
C LYS A 80 -7.00 5.27 0.69
N ILE A 81 -6.55 4.22 0.01
CA ILE A 81 -7.16 3.73 -1.22
C ILE A 81 -7.94 2.48 -0.86
N TRP A 82 -9.26 2.55 -0.95
CA TRP A 82 -10.17 1.45 -0.67
C TRP A 82 -10.50 0.68 -1.93
N ALA A 83 -10.67 -0.63 -1.82
CA ALA A 83 -11.33 -1.40 -2.86
C ALA A 83 -12.84 -1.17 -2.84
N ARG A 84 -13.51 -1.36 -3.97
CA ARG A 84 -14.95 -1.10 -4.13
C ARG A 84 -15.77 -1.90 -3.13
N GLY A 85 -16.68 -1.22 -2.43
CA GLY A 85 -17.61 -1.87 -1.49
C GLY A 85 -17.00 -2.31 -0.16
N GLN A 86 -15.71 -2.04 0.11
CA GLN A 86 -15.03 -2.46 1.34
C GLN A 86 -15.17 -1.48 2.53
N GLY A 87 -16.19 -0.61 2.49
CA GLY A 87 -16.49 0.37 3.54
C GLY A 87 -15.80 1.73 3.38
N GLY A 88 -15.05 1.94 2.29
CA GLY A 88 -14.46 3.23 1.95
C GLY A 88 -15.47 4.23 1.39
N ILE A 89 -15.28 5.50 1.71
CA ILE A 89 -16.01 6.62 1.09
C ILE A 89 -15.04 7.36 0.18
N HIS A 90 -15.45 7.63 -1.07
CA HIS A 90 -14.66 8.43 -2.00
C HIS A 90 -14.66 9.90 -1.55
N SER A 91 -13.60 10.33 -0.87
CA SER A 91 -13.45 11.67 -0.29
C SER A 91 -12.00 12.14 -0.47
N PRO A 92 -11.61 12.55 -1.68
CA PRO A 92 -10.25 13.03 -1.95
C PRO A 92 -9.95 14.34 -1.19
N PRO A 93 -8.70 14.57 -0.75
CA PRO A 93 -7.53 13.72 -0.98
C PRO A 93 -7.35 12.59 0.05
N GLU A 94 -8.07 12.59 1.18
CA GLU A 94 -7.80 11.66 2.28
C GLU A 94 -8.17 10.21 1.92
N GLN A 95 -9.22 10.02 1.12
CA GLN A 95 -9.72 8.70 0.75
C GLN A 95 -10.06 8.62 -0.73
N LEU A 96 -9.60 7.54 -1.36
CA LEU A 96 -9.92 7.17 -2.73
C LEU A 96 -10.63 5.82 -2.73
N VAL A 97 -11.44 5.58 -3.74
CA VAL A 97 -12.06 4.29 -4.00
C VAL A 97 -11.57 3.78 -5.35
N PHE A 98 -11.17 2.53 -5.39
CA PHE A 98 -10.79 1.82 -6.59
C PHE A 98 -11.99 1.03 -7.11
N ASP A 99 -12.73 1.62 -8.04
CA ASP A 99 -14.00 1.06 -8.51
C ASP A 99 -13.86 -0.21 -9.37
N LEU A 100 -12.68 -0.51 -9.90
CA LEU A 100 -12.47 -1.65 -10.79
C LEU A 100 -12.23 -2.98 -10.07
N GLU A 101 -11.85 -2.95 -8.79
CA GLU A 101 -11.64 -4.17 -7.99
C GLU A 101 -12.40 -4.05 -6.67
N ASP A 102 -13.04 -5.13 -6.25
CA ASP A 102 -13.70 -5.23 -4.95
C ASP A 102 -12.73 -5.64 -3.82
N THR A 103 -11.48 -5.97 -4.15
CA THR A 103 -10.42 -6.26 -3.18
C THR A 103 -9.03 -5.93 -3.76
N PHE A 104 -8.08 -5.57 -2.91
CA PHE A 104 -6.63 -5.61 -3.20
C PHE A 104 -6.03 -7.00 -3.04
N GLY A 105 -6.84 -7.98 -2.63
CA GLY A 105 -6.51 -9.38 -2.43
C GLY A 105 -5.66 -9.67 -1.20
N SER A 106 -5.66 -10.95 -0.84
CA SER A 106 -4.96 -11.52 0.31
C SER A 106 -4.28 -12.83 -0.11
N GLY A 107 -3.15 -13.17 0.51
CA GLY A 107 -2.39 -14.38 0.19
C GLY A 107 -1.19 -14.57 1.11
N SER A 108 -0.44 -15.64 0.88
CA SER A 108 0.75 -15.98 1.68
C SER A 108 2.03 -15.34 1.17
N ASN A 109 2.09 -14.99 -0.12
CA ASN A 109 3.19 -14.27 -0.73
C ASN A 109 2.65 -13.05 -1.47
N VAL A 110 2.75 -11.88 -0.83
CA VAL A 110 2.18 -10.64 -1.34
C VAL A 110 3.30 -9.62 -1.57
N GLN A 111 3.40 -9.15 -2.81
CA GLN A 111 4.30 -8.06 -3.17
C GLN A 111 3.49 -6.82 -3.51
N THR A 112 3.71 -5.73 -2.79
CA THR A 112 3.12 -4.41 -3.11
C THR A 112 4.22 -3.45 -3.56
N ILE A 113 4.05 -2.85 -4.74
CA ILE A 113 5.03 -1.97 -5.37
C ILE A 113 4.34 -0.65 -5.75
N LEU A 114 4.98 0.47 -5.40
CA LEU A 114 4.61 1.80 -5.84
C LEU A 114 5.58 2.26 -6.93
N PHE A 115 5.03 2.67 -8.07
CA PHE A 115 5.75 3.25 -9.20
C PHE A 115 5.38 4.71 -9.38
N ASN A 116 6.35 5.56 -9.74
CA ASN A 116 6.05 6.90 -10.24
C ASN A 116 5.53 6.86 -11.68
N ARG A 117 5.19 8.04 -12.21
CA ARG A 117 4.71 8.23 -13.58
C ARG A 117 5.70 7.72 -14.63
N GLU A 118 7.01 7.83 -14.36
CA GLU A 118 8.09 7.37 -15.23
C GLU A 118 8.31 5.84 -15.17
N GLY A 119 7.59 5.12 -14.30
CA GLY A 119 7.72 3.67 -14.15
C GLY A 119 8.87 3.23 -13.24
N GLU A 120 9.50 4.15 -12.52
CA GLU A 120 10.50 3.85 -11.50
C GLU A 120 9.85 3.36 -10.21
N VAL A 121 10.46 2.36 -9.58
CA VAL A 121 10.02 1.87 -8.27
C VAL A 121 10.39 2.88 -7.18
N LYS A 122 9.38 3.42 -6.49
CA LYS A 122 9.54 4.30 -5.32
C LYS A 122 9.39 3.56 -4.00
N MET A 123 8.56 2.52 -3.94
CA MET A 123 8.44 1.67 -2.76
C MET A 123 8.18 0.23 -3.15
N ARG A 124 8.72 -0.72 -2.39
CA ARG A 124 8.39 -2.13 -2.48
C ARG A 124 8.30 -2.74 -1.10
N ILE A 125 7.25 -3.54 -0.88
CA ILE A 125 7.08 -4.38 0.31
C ILE A 125 6.83 -5.82 -0.16
N LEU A 126 7.54 -6.77 0.43
CA LEU A 126 7.24 -8.19 0.39
C LEU A 126 6.65 -8.58 1.75
N GLN A 127 5.51 -9.26 1.73
CA GLN A 127 4.76 -9.74 2.89
C GLN A 127 4.53 -11.24 2.73
#